data_AF-A0A0X8XB00-F1
#
_entry.id   AF-A0A0X8XB00-F1
#
_cell.length_a   1.000
_cell.length_b   1.000
_cell.length_c   1.000
_cell.angle_alpha   90.00
_cell.angle_beta   90.00
_cell.angle_gamma   90.00
#
_symmetry.space_group_name_H-M   'P 1'
#
loop_
_entity.id
_entity.type
_entity.pdbx_description
1 polymer ?
#
loop_
_entity_poly.entity_id
_entity_poly.type
_entity_poly.pdbx_seq_one_letter_code
_entity_poly.pdbx_strand_id
1 'polypeptide(L)'
;MDRLALSIEDAIVGAKTQLIKVGGGTTRLLARLKSAEIKVETSPVMRGVVHEPESRAVTEAVEDEFGYAEMQIAAFEDLFSGKLHAALDRQHPRDIYDIKLLYEHEGITDDLFRTFLIYIASSPRPVHELLNPNLIDLDRNLRG
;
A
#
# COMPACT_ATOMS: atom_id res chain seq x y z
N MET A 1 17.12 -4.19 0.77
CA MET A 1 16.37 -5.44 1.00
C MET A 1 17.20 -6.49 1.74
N ASP A 2 18.48 -6.67 1.41
CA ASP A 2 19.33 -7.69 2.07
C ASP A 2 19.41 -7.52 3.59
N ARG A 3 19.55 -6.28 4.07
CA ARG A 3 19.56 -5.99 5.52
C ARG A 3 18.26 -6.41 6.22
N LEU A 4 17.11 -6.20 5.57
CA LEU A 4 15.81 -6.59 6.13
C LEU A 4 15.66 -8.11 6.16
N ALA A 5 16.11 -8.80 5.10
CA ALA A 5 16.11 -10.26 5.04
C ALA A 5 16.91 -10.87 6.20
N LEU A 6 18.15 -10.39 6.40
CA LEU A 6 19.01 -10.81 7.51
C LEU A 6 18.37 -10.52 8.87
N SER A 7 17.83 -9.31 9.04
CA SER A 7 17.16 -8.93 10.29
C SER A 7 15.98 -9.83 10.63
N ILE A 8 15.22 -10.30 9.65
CA ILE A 8 14.10 -11.22 9.86
C ILE A 8 14.59 -12.60 10.27
N GLU A 9 15.60 -13.15 9.60
CA GLU A 9 16.16 -14.48 9.92
C GLU A 9 16.87 -14.49 11.28
N ASP A 10 17.50 -13.39 11.67
CA ASP A 10 18.15 -13.24 12.98
C ASP A 10 17.13 -13.09 14.12
N ALA A 11 16.06 -12.31 13.90
CA ALA A 11 15.09 -12.01 14.95
C ALA A 11 14.03 -13.12 15.14
N ILE A 12 13.71 -13.89 14.08
CA ILE A 12 12.62 -14.86 14.10
C ILE A 12 13.16 -16.27 13.85
N VAL A 13 13.27 -17.04 14.93
CA VAL A 13 13.79 -18.41 14.89
C VAL A 13 13.01 -19.29 13.92
N GLY A 14 13.71 -19.84 12.93
CA GLY A 14 13.15 -20.73 11.92
C GLY A 14 12.50 -20.02 10.73
N ALA A 15 12.47 -18.68 10.71
CA ALA A 15 12.07 -17.95 9.53
C ALA A 15 13.08 -18.14 8.39
N LYS A 16 12.58 -18.17 7.16
CA LYS A 16 13.39 -18.19 5.94
C LYS A 16 12.95 -17.10 5.00
N THR A 17 13.91 -16.42 4.39
CA THR A 17 13.65 -15.33 3.48
C THR A 17 14.13 -15.64 2.06
N GLN A 18 13.42 -15.08 1.07
CA GLN A 18 13.76 -15.19 -0.33
C GLN A 18 13.60 -13.83 -1.00
N LEU A 19 14.69 -13.31 -1.54
CA LEU A 19 14.68 -12.10 -2.34
C LEU A 19 14.14 -12.40 -3.74
N ILE A 20 13.22 -11.56 -4.22
CA ILE A 20 12.71 -11.63 -5.59
C ILE A 20 13.21 -10.41 -6.36
N LYS A 21 13.89 -10.67 -7.48
CA LYS A 21 14.32 -9.64 -8.42
C LYS A 21 13.19 -9.31 -9.39
N VAL A 22 12.85 -8.03 -9.52
CA VAL A 22 11.85 -7.52 -10.46
C VAL A 22 12.43 -6.27 -11.09
N GLY A 23 12.58 -6.25 -12.43
CA GLY A 23 13.01 -5.07 -13.18
C GLY A 23 14.32 -4.43 -12.70
N GLY A 24 15.46 -5.06 -12.96
CA GLY A 24 16.79 -4.48 -12.69
C GLY A 24 17.22 -4.38 -11.22
N GLY A 25 16.33 -4.62 -10.25
CA GLY A 25 16.65 -4.56 -8.81
C GLY A 25 15.88 -5.57 -7.95
N THR A 26 16.21 -5.60 -6.65
CA THR A 26 15.55 -6.43 -5.64
C THR A 26 14.55 -5.58 -4.85
N THR A 27 13.28 -5.60 -5.28
CA THR A 27 12.19 -4.78 -4.69
C THR A 27 11.22 -5.59 -3.84
N ARG A 28 11.38 -6.92 -3.79
CA ARG A 28 10.45 -7.82 -3.09
C ARG A 28 11.22 -8.86 -2.27
N LEU A 29 10.62 -9.24 -1.14
CA LEU A 29 11.11 -10.21 -0.18
C LEU A 29 9.94 -11.11 0.23
N LEU A 30 10.11 -12.42 0.16
CA LEU A 30 9.20 -13.37 0.80
C LEU A 30 9.81 -13.84 2.10
N ALA A 31 9.06 -13.76 3.19
CA ALA A 31 9.42 -14.35 4.48
C ALA A 31 8.45 -15.50 4.78
N ARG A 32 8.99 -16.64 5.21
CA ARG A 32 8.23 -17.87 5.47
C ARG A 32 8.53 -18.42 6.86
N LEU A 33 7.49 -18.87 7.55
CA LEU A 33 7.60 -19.64 8.79
C LEU A 33 6.45 -20.64 8.88
N LYS A 34 6.77 -21.94 8.94
CA LYS A 34 5.77 -23.03 8.92
C LYS A 34 4.80 -22.87 7.72
N SER A 35 3.53 -22.63 7.98
CA SER A 35 2.48 -22.42 6.97
C SER A 35 2.23 -20.96 6.60
N ALA A 36 2.90 -20.01 7.26
CA ALA A 36 2.75 -18.59 6.98
C ALA A 36 3.77 -18.12 5.94
N GLU A 37 3.31 -17.34 4.97
CA GLU A 37 4.14 -16.65 3.99
C GLU A 37 3.73 -15.17 3.93
N ILE A 38 4.69 -14.28 4.13
CA ILE A 38 4.50 -12.83 4.08
C ILE A 38 5.34 -12.29 2.93
N LYS A 39 4.69 -11.53 2.05
CA LYS A 39 5.35 -10.82 0.96
C LYS A 39 5.54 -9.35 1.34
N VAL A 40 6.80 -8.94 1.44
CA VAL A 40 7.20 -7.55 1.66
C VAL A 40 7.66 -6.97 0.33
N GLU A 41 7.04 -5.89 -0.10
CA GLU A 41 7.41 -5.18 -1.31
C GLU A 41 7.80 -3.74 -0.95
N THR A 42 8.94 -3.27 -1.46
CA THR A 42 9.21 -1.83 -1.51
C THR A 42 8.79 -1.32 -2.86
N SER A 43 7.85 -0.39 -2.86
CA SER A 43 7.63 0.49 -4.00
C SER A 43 8.67 1.61 -3.89
N PRO A 44 9.65 1.70 -4.81
CA PRO A 44 10.42 2.93 -4.93
C PRO A 44 9.43 4.01 -5.37
N VAL A 45 8.84 4.71 -4.39
CA VAL A 45 8.03 5.89 -4.67
C VAL A 45 8.96 6.91 -5.29
N MET A 46 8.78 7.19 -6.57
CA MET A 46 9.48 8.28 -7.26
C MET A 46 9.31 9.64 -6.55
N ARG A 47 8.39 9.75 -5.58
CA ARG A 47 7.77 11.00 -5.12
C ARG A 47 7.67 11.17 -3.59
N GLY A 48 8.19 10.24 -2.79
CA GLY A 48 8.07 10.31 -1.33
C GLY A 48 6.62 10.32 -0.83
N VAL A 49 6.43 10.75 0.42
CA VAL A 49 5.14 11.12 1.03
C VAL A 49 5.08 12.65 1.17
N VAL A 50 3.88 13.23 1.07
CA VAL A 50 3.66 14.68 1.21
C VAL A 50 3.71 15.10 2.67
N HIS A 51 3.14 14.27 3.55
CA HIS A 51 3.10 14.50 4.99
C HIS A 51 4.04 13.53 5.70
N GLU A 52 4.45 13.92 6.90
CA GLU A 52 5.28 13.05 7.74
C GLU A 52 4.52 11.77 8.12
N PRO A 53 5.18 10.60 8.12
CA PRO A 53 4.58 9.38 8.63
C PRO A 53 4.13 9.52 10.09
N GLU A 54 3.06 8.80 10.43
CA GLU A 54 2.48 8.77 11.76
C GLU A 54 2.81 7.44 12.45
N SER A 55 3.13 7.49 13.74
CA SER A 55 3.19 6.27 14.55
C SER A 55 1.79 5.72 14.75
N ARG A 56 1.56 4.45 14.40
CA ARG A 56 0.31 3.74 14.66
C ARG A 56 0.59 2.43 15.38
N ALA A 57 -0.12 2.24 16.49
CA ALA A 57 -0.17 0.96 17.19
C ALA A 57 -1.09 -0.02 16.45
N VAL A 58 -0.89 -1.31 16.69
CA VAL A 58 -1.84 -2.35 16.30
C VAL A 58 -3.20 -2.17 17.01
N THR A 59 -4.25 -2.80 16.48
CA THR A 59 -5.56 -2.79 17.14
C THR A 59 -5.53 -3.60 18.44
N GLU A 60 -6.44 -3.31 19.37
CA GLU A 60 -6.58 -4.04 20.65
C GLU A 60 -6.69 -5.55 20.42
N ALA A 61 -7.50 -5.99 19.45
CA ALA A 61 -7.62 -7.41 19.12
C ALA A 61 -6.30 -8.07 18.67
N VAL A 62 -5.43 -7.33 17.96
CA VAL A 62 -4.12 -7.83 17.54
C VAL A 62 -3.14 -7.80 18.70
N GLU A 63 -3.20 -6.78 19.55
CA GLU A 63 -2.38 -6.68 20.76
C GLU A 63 -2.70 -7.81 21.76
N ASP A 64 -3.97 -8.11 21.99
CA ASP A 64 -4.42 -9.17 22.88
C ASP A 64 -3.95 -10.57 22.41
N GLU A 65 -3.94 -10.79 21.10
CA GLU A 65 -3.58 -12.09 20.52
C GLU A 65 -2.06 -12.26 20.29
N PHE A 66 -1.37 -11.20 19.85
CA PHE A 66 0.01 -11.26 19.37
C PHE A 66 0.99 -10.35 20.13
N GLY A 67 0.51 -9.51 21.04
CA GLY A 67 1.29 -8.53 21.79
C GLY A 67 1.36 -7.15 21.12
N TYR A 68 1.79 -6.16 21.90
CA TYR A 68 1.91 -4.78 21.43
C TYR A 68 2.93 -4.65 20.29
N ALA A 69 2.56 -3.90 19.26
CA ALA A 69 3.46 -3.43 18.23
C ALA A 69 3.02 -2.05 17.73
N GLU A 70 4.00 -1.25 17.34
CA GLU A 70 3.79 0.05 16.70
C GLU A 70 4.72 0.20 15.50
N MET A 71 4.30 0.97 14.51
CA MET A 71 5.09 1.21 13.31
C MET A 71 4.77 2.57 12.69
N GLN A 72 5.72 3.06 11.89
CA GLN A 72 5.52 4.25 11.08
C GLN A 72 4.65 3.90 9.87
N ILE A 73 3.51 4.57 9.75
CA ILE A 73 2.55 4.42 8.66
C ILE A 73 2.46 5.77 7.94
N ALA A 74 2.30 5.75 6.62
CA ALA A 74 2.07 7.00 5.88
C ALA A 74 0.83 7.71 6.43
N ALA A 75 0.85 9.05 6.42
CA ALA A 75 -0.30 9.85 6.85
C ALA A 75 -1.56 9.45 6.09
N PHE A 76 -2.71 9.69 6.70
CA PHE A 76 -4.01 9.33 6.14
C PHE A 76 -4.19 9.87 4.72
N GLU A 77 -3.81 11.13 4.51
CA GLU A 77 -3.92 11.84 3.25
C GLU A 77 -3.06 11.19 2.17
N ASP A 78 -1.82 10.78 2.48
CA ASP A 78 -0.92 10.10 1.54
C ASP A 78 -1.39 8.69 1.20
N LEU A 79 -1.87 7.94 2.21
CA LEU A 79 -2.43 6.59 2.02
C LEU A 79 -3.63 6.61 1.07
N PHE A 80 -4.61 7.49 1.34
CA PHE A 80 -5.83 7.55 0.55
C PHE A 80 -5.63 8.29 -0.77
N SER A 81 -4.70 9.23 -0.88
CA SER A 81 -4.29 9.79 -2.19
C SER A 81 -3.73 8.71 -3.11
N GLY A 82 -2.90 7.81 -2.58
CA GLY A 82 -2.41 6.65 -3.31
C GLY A 82 -3.53 5.69 -3.74
N LYS A 83 -4.50 5.41 -2.86
CA LYS A 83 -5.67 4.57 -3.17
C LYS A 83 -6.58 5.22 -4.23
N LEU A 84 -6.86 6.51 -4.13
CA LEU A 84 -7.65 7.27 -5.09
C LEU A 84 -6.99 7.26 -6.47
N HIS A 85 -5.68 7.50 -6.52
CA HIS A 85 -4.90 7.43 -7.76
C HIS A 85 -4.97 6.03 -8.38
N ALA A 86 -4.73 4.97 -7.59
CA ALA A 86 -4.79 3.60 -8.07
C ALA A 86 -6.19 3.19 -8.55
N ALA A 87 -7.25 3.62 -7.85
CA ALA A 87 -8.63 3.37 -8.25
C ALA A 87 -8.95 3.97 -9.62
N LEU A 88 -8.51 5.20 -9.89
CA LEU A 88 -8.69 5.85 -11.19
C LEU A 88 -7.81 5.25 -12.29
N ASP A 89 -6.58 4.85 -11.94
CA ASP A 89 -5.61 4.37 -12.93
C ASP A 89 -5.98 2.98 -13.46
N ARG A 90 -6.23 2.03 -12.55
CA ARG A 90 -6.40 0.60 -12.89
C ARG A 90 -7.77 0.02 -12.57
N GLN A 91 -8.65 0.77 -11.88
CA GLN A 91 -10.02 0.36 -11.55
C GLN A 91 -10.12 -1.05 -10.92
N HIS A 92 -9.16 -1.43 -10.07
CA HIS A 92 -9.17 -2.74 -9.44
C HIS A 92 -10.28 -2.81 -8.37
N PRO A 93 -11.09 -3.89 -8.29
CA PRO A 93 -12.22 -3.97 -7.35
C PRO A 93 -11.88 -3.64 -5.89
N ARG A 94 -10.72 -4.11 -5.40
CA ARG A 94 -10.21 -3.76 -4.06
C ARG A 94 -10.00 -2.25 -3.85
N ASP A 95 -9.43 -1.54 -4.82
CA ASP A 95 -9.20 -0.11 -4.68
C ASP A 95 -10.55 0.65 -4.66
N ILE A 96 -11.50 0.22 -5.49
CA ILE A 96 -12.86 0.78 -5.50
C ILE A 96 -13.56 0.53 -4.16
N TYR A 97 -13.40 -0.66 -3.58
CA TYR A 97 -13.94 -0.97 -2.25
C TYR A 97 -13.33 -0.10 -1.16
N ASP A 98 -12.00 0.12 -1.20
CA ASP A 98 -11.33 1.04 -0.27
C ASP A 98 -11.87 2.47 -0.39
N ILE A 99 -12.15 2.95 -1.62
CA ILE A 99 -12.75 4.28 -1.84
C ILE A 99 -14.20 4.33 -1.35
N LYS A 100 -14.99 3.27 -1.52
CA LYS A 100 -16.33 3.19 -0.95
C LYS A 100 -16.29 3.36 0.57
N LEU A 101 -15.41 2.64 1.26
CA LEU A 101 -15.27 2.74 2.71
C LEU A 101 -14.80 4.14 3.15
N LEU A 102 -13.89 4.76 2.38
CA LEU A 102 -13.50 6.15 2.60
C LEU A 102 -14.73 7.07 2.59
N TYR A 103 -15.60 6.98 1.58
CA TYR A 103 -16.80 7.80 1.49
C TYR A 103 -17.81 7.53 2.63
N GLU A 104 -17.94 6.28 3.07
CA GLU A 104 -18.91 5.91 4.10
C GLU A 104 -18.51 6.33 5.51
N HIS A 105 -17.21 6.39 5.80
CA HIS A 105 -16.71 6.56 7.17
C HIS A 105 -15.94 7.85 7.41
N GLU A 106 -15.23 8.37 6.41
CA GLU A 106 -14.27 9.48 6.59
C GLU A 106 -14.59 10.70 5.72
N GLY A 107 -15.13 10.46 4.52
CA GLY A 107 -15.35 11.49 3.50
C GLY A 107 -14.06 11.96 2.81
N ILE A 108 -14.19 13.00 1.99
CA ILE A 108 -13.05 13.67 1.33
C ILE A 108 -12.89 15.04 1.97
N THR A 109 -11.84 15.18 2.77
CA THR A 109 -11.45 16.47 3.36
C THR A 109 -10.68 17.32 2.34
N ASP A 110 -10.59 18.62 2.61
CA ASP A 110 -9.78 19.54 1.81
C ASP A 110 -8.31 19.10 1.74
N ASP A 111 -7.74 18.59 2.83
CA ASP A 111 -6.34 18.20 2.90
C ASP A 111 -6.07 16.89 2.15
N LEU A 112 -6.98 15.91 2.25
CA LEU A 112 -6.94 14.73 1.39
C LEU A 112 -7.05 15.13 -0.08
N PHE A 113 -7.97 16.03 -0.42
CA PHE A 113 -8.13 16.49 -1.81
C PHE A 113 -6.88 17.18 -2.34
N ARG A 114 -6.26 18.09 -1.57
CA ARG A 114 -5.00 18.77 -1.96
C ARG A 114 -3.85 17.77 -2.15
N THR A 115 -3.72 16.81 -1.23
CA THR A 115 -2.70 15.75 -1.31
C THR A 115 -2.91 14.89 -2.55
N PHE A 116 -4.16 14.55 -2.86
CA PHE A 116 -4.52 13.80 -4.05
C PHE A 116 -4.17 14.55 -5.34
N LEU A 117 -4.34 15.87 -5.39
CA LEU A 117 -3.90 16.69 -6.53
C LEU A 117 -2.38 16.61 -6.75
N ILE A 118 -1.58 16.57 -5.68
CA ILE A 118 -0.12 16.39 -5.79
C ILE A 118 0.21 15.01 -6.38
N TYR A 119 -0.48 13.96 -5.93
CA TYR A 119 -0.31 12.59 -6.45
C TYR A 119 -0.65 12.50 -7.94
N ILE A 120 -1.76 13.12 -8.37
CA ILE A 120 -2.16 13.19 -9.77
C ILE A 120 -1.16 14.02 -10.59
N ALA A 121 -0.79 15.22 -10.13
CA ALA A 121 0.15 16.09 -10.85
C ALA A 121 1.50 15.43 -11.05
N SER A 122 1.89 14.57 -10.10
CA SER A 122 3.12 13.83 -10.21
C SER A 122 2.99 12.63 -11.15
N SER A 123 1.79 12.05 -11.35
CA SER A 123 1.50 10.82 -12.11
C SER A 123 2.25 10.68 -13.45
N PRO A 124 2.78 9.49 -13.80
CA PRO A 124 3.32 9.28 -15.15
C PRO A 124 2.22 9.26 -16.22
N ARG A 125 0.97 9.01 -15.83
CA ARG A 125 -0.19 9.03 -16.71
C ARG A 125 -0.79 10.44 -16.78
N PRO A 126 -1.13 10.95 -17.98
CA PRO A 126 -1.72 12.28 -18.11
C PRO A 126 -2.99 12.45 -17.27
N VAL A 127 -3.11 13.61 -16.62
CA VAL A 127 -4.22 13.92 -15.70
C VAL A 127 -5.59 13.73 -16.37
N HIS A 128 -5.74 14.16 -17.62
CA HIS A 128 -7.00 14.05 -18.34
C HIS A 128 -7.42 12.59 -18.61
N GLU A 129 -6.48 11.65 -18.71
CA GLU A 129 -6.80 10.22 -18.85
C GLU A 129 -7.16 9.57 -17.51
N LEU A 130 -6.57 10.04 -16.41
CA LEU A 130 -6.91 9.57 -15.07
C LEU A 130 -8.31 10.05 -14.64
N LEU A 131 -8.64 11.31 -14.95
CA LEU A 131 -9.93 11.91 -14.59
C LEU A 131 -11.06 11.52 -15.54
N ASN A 132 -10.73 10.99 -16.72
CA ASN A 132 -11.69 10.41 -17.67
C ASN A 132 -11.22 9.02 -18.11
N PRO A 133 -11.25 8.03 -17.20
CA PRO A 133 -10.72 6.71 -17.48
C PRO A 133 -11.67 5.91 -18.39
N ASN A 134 -11.11 5.08 -19.26
CA ASN A 134 -11.89 4.06 -19.97
C ASN A 134 -12.39 3.03 -18.95
N LEU A 135 -13.71 2.99 -18.73
CA LEU A 135 -14.29 2.09 -17.74
C LEU A 135 -14.05 0.62 -18.12
N ILE A 136 -13.58 -0.16 -17.14
CA ILE A 136 -13.36 -1.59 -17.34
C ILE A 136 -14.55 -2.39 -16.80
N ASP A 137 -14.84 -3.51 -17.45
CA ASP A 137 -15.80 -4.49 -16.94
C ASP A 137 -15.20 -5.19 -15.69
N LEU A 138 -15.75 -4.85 -14.52
CA LEU A 138 -15.30 -5.37 -13.23
C LEU A 138 -15.68 -6.84 -13.03
N ASP A 139 -16.80 -7.30 -13.61
CA ASP A 139 -17.27 -8.69 -13.47
C ASP A 139 -16.32 -9.67 -14.15
N ARG A 140 -15.64 -9.21 -15.20
CA ARG A 140 -14.61 -10.01 -15.90
C ARG A 140 -13.34 -10.19 -15.08
N ASN A 141 -12.98 -9.24 -14.22
CA ASN A 141 -11.75 -9.26 -13.43
C ASN A 141 -11.85 -10.05 -12.11
N LEU A 142 -13.06 -10.40 -11.67
CA LEU A 142 -13.29 -11.24 -10.48
C LEU A 142 -13.16 -12.76 -10.75
N ARG A 143 -13.00 -13.16 -12.02
CA ARG A 143 -12.95 -14.58 -12.45
C ARG A 143 -11.55 -15.07 -12.83
N GLY A 144 -10.51 -14.29 -12.53
CA GLY A 144 -9.10 -14.58 -12.86
C GLY A 144 -8.27 -14.98 -11.66
#